data_AF-A0A6P3YX50-F1
#
_entry.id   AF-A0A6P3YX50-F1
#
_cell.length_a   1.000
_cell.length_b   1.000
_cell.length_c   1.000
_cell.angle_alpha   90.00
_cell.angle_beta   90.00
_cell.angle_gamma   90.00
#
_symmetry.space_group_name_H-M   'P 1'
#
loop_
_entity.id
_entity.type
_entity.pdbx_description
1 polymer ?
#
loop_
_entity_poly.entity_id
_entity_poly.type
_entity_poly.pdbx_seq_one_letter_code
_entity_poly.pdbx_strand_id
1 'polypeptide(L)'
;MANLYFPAMKLIRNGEIDAALSKLGDWYPQIVQDDKSATCFLLHCQKFIELVRAGALEEAVKYGRMQLAKFFELPEFEDLVKDCVALLAYQQPQESLVGYLLEESQREVVADMVNAMILSTNPNLKDSNSCLHSYLERLLRQLTACCLERRSLNDDQGEAFHLKRVLNSGKKAKC
;
A
#
# COMPACT_ATOMS: atom_id res chain seq x y z
N MET A 1 17.87 4.06 -9.81
CA MET A 1 16.65 4.78 -9.36
C MET A 1 15.39 3.91 -9.24
N ALA A 2 15.35 2.67 -9.77
CA ALA A 2 14.18 1.78 -9.63
C ALA A 2 14.15 0.92 -8.34
N ASN A 3 15.25 0.87 -7.57
CA ASN A 3 15.39 -0.03 -6.41
C ASN A 3 14.86 0.50 -5.07
N LEU A 4 14.35 1.73 -5.02
CA LEU A 4 13.91 2.36 -3.76
C LEU A 4 12.41 2.13 -3.45
N TYR A 5 11.62 1.72 -4.43
CA TYR A 5 10.17 1.55 -4.25
C TYR A 5 9.78 0.17 -3.67
N PHE A 6 10.53 -0.88 -3.98
CA PHE A 6 10.16 -2.26 -3.64
C PHE A 6 10.35 -2.71 -2.17
N PRO A 7 11.34 -2.20 -1.41
CA PRO A 7 11.68 -2.78 -0.11
C PRO A 7 10.59 -2.64 0.95
N ALA A 8 9.93 -1.48 1.04
CA ALA A 8 8.95 -1.22 2.11
C ALA A 8 7.72 -2.16 2.02
N MET A 9 7.18 -2.35 0.81
CA MET A 9 6.00 -3.22 0.61
C MET A 9 6.35 -4.68 0.86
N LYS A 10 7.56 -5.11 0.46
CA LYS A 10 8.02 -6.47 0.76
C LYS A 10 8.11 -6.70 2.27
N LEU A 11 8.64 -5.73 3.02
CA LEU A 11 8.70 -5.78 4.48
C LEU A 11 7.30 -5.85 5.10
N ILE A 12 6.34 -5.04 4.61
CA ILE A 12 4.94 -5.07 5.07
C ILE A 12 4.29 -6.43 4.81
N ARG A 13 4.45 -6.97 3.59
CA ARG A 13 3.95 -8.29 3.21
C ARG A 13 4.53 -9.41 4.07
N ASN A 14 5.76 -9.26 4.53
CA ASN A 14 6.41 -10.19 5.45
C ASN A 14 6.02 -10.00 6.92
N GLY A 15 5.26 -8.95 7.27
CA GLY A 15 4.95 -8.59 8.66
C GLY A 15 6.09 -7.83 9.38
N GLU A 16 7.14 -7.43 8.67
CA GLU A 16 8.31 -6.72 9.20
C GLU A 16 8.03 -5.20 9.29
N ILE A 17 7.01 -4.81 10.05
CA ILE A 17 6.48 -3.43 10.04
C ILE A 17 7.47 -2.39 10.59
N ASP A 18 8.27 -2.72 11.61
CA ASP A 18 9.28 -1.78 12.14
C ASP A 18 10.35 -1.45 11.10
N ALA A 19 10.79 -2.47 10.36
CA ALA A 19 11.75 -2.30 9.26
C ALA A 19 11.14 -1.45 8.14
N ALA A 20 9.85 -1.68 7.83
CA ALA A 20 9.13 -0.87 6.85
C ALA A 20 9.04 0.60 7.29
N LEU A 21 8.67 0.88 8.54
CA LEU A 21 8.61 2.23 9.11
C LEU A 21 9.97 2.93 9.08
N SER A 22 11.04 2.23 9.46
CA SER A 22 12.41 2.77 9.38
C SER A 22 12.77 3.15 7.94
N LYS A 23 12.51 2.26 6.96
CA LYS A 23 12.79 2.55 5.54
C LYS A 23 11.95 3.69 4.99
N LEU A 24 10.68 3.79 5.39
CA LEU A 24 9.82 4.91 5.00
C LEU A 24 10.33 6.22 5.60
N GLY A 25 10.78 6.23 6.85
CA GLY A 25 11.41 7.40 7.46
C GLY A 25 12.67 7.86 6.73
N ASP A 26 13.50 6.92 6.29
CA ASP A 26 14.74 7.22 5.57
C ASP A 26 14.49 7.80 4.17
N TRP A 27 13.54 7.24 3.42
CA TRP A 27 13.40 7.49 1.97
C TRP A 27 12.22 8.37 1.59
N TYR A 28 11.16 8.34 2.39
CA TYR A 28 9.91 9.03 2.13
C TYR A 28 9.39 9.67 3.43
N PRO A 29 10.17 10.53 4.10
CA PRO A 29 9.81 11.08 5.40
C PRO A 29 8.45 11.80 5.36
N GLN A 30 8.08 12.42 4.25
CA GLN A 30 6.75 13.04 4.08
C GLN A 30 5.55 12.10 4.27
N ILE A 31 5.73 10.78 4.13
CA ILE A 31 4.66 9.78 4.35
C ILE A 31 4.46 9.51 5.84
N VAL A 32 5.52 9.63 6.64
CA VAL A 32 5.50 9.34 8.08
C VAL A 32 5.56 10.61 8.95
N GLN A 33 5.71 11.78 8.33
CA GLN A 33 5.76 13.08 9.00
C GLN A 33 4.43 13.45 9.63
N ASP A 34 3.33 13.22 8.91
CA ASP A 34 1.99 13.39 9.46
C ASP A 34 1.62 12.15 10.27
N ASP A 35 1.78 12.29 11.58
CA ASP A 35 1.57 11.23 12.55
C ASP A 35 0.09 10.91 12.78
N LYS A 36 -0.83 11.68 12.18
CA LYS A 36 -2.28 11.45 12.17
C LYS A 36 -2.83 11.05 10.80
N SER A 37 -1.96 10.88 9.79
CA SER A 37 -2.37 10.44 8.46
C SER A 37 -2.94 9.01 8.46
N ALA A 38 -3.83 8.72 7.50
CA ALA A 38 -4.36 7.37 7.29
C ALA A 38 -3.27 6.31 7.06
N THR A 39 -2.14 6.69 6.46
CA THR A 39 -1.00 5.78 6.24
C THR A 39 -0.25 5.49 7.52
N CYS A 40 -0.01 6.51 8.34
CA CYS A 40 0.56 6.32 9.67
C CYS A 40 -0.36 5.42 10.52
N PHE A 41 -1.66 5.68 10.47
CA PHE A 41 -2.67 4.86 11.15
C PHE A 41 -2.59 3.38 10.73
N LEU A 42 -2.68 3.08 9.43
CA LEU A 42 -2.64 1.69 8.96
C LEU A 42 -1.33 0.97 9.30
N LEU A 43 -0.19 1.66 9.23
CA LEU A 43 1.10 1.08 9.62
C LEU A 43 1.13 0.74 11.12
N HIS A 44 0.63 1.64 11.98
CA HIS A 44 0.56 1.36 13.41
C HIS A 44 -0.47 0.25 13.74
N CYS A 45 -1.62 0.23 13.07
CA CYS A 45 -2.58 -0.87 13.18
C CYS A 45 -1.95 -2.20 12.76
N GLN A 46 -1.25 -2.25 11.62
CA GLN A 46 -0.60 -3.48 11.18
C GLN A 46 0.45 -3.94 12.19
N LYS A 47 1.28 -3.03 12.71
CA LYS A 47 2.26 -3.40 13.75
C LYS A 47 1.59 -3.96 15.00
N PHE A 48 0.49 -3.36 15.43
CA PHE A 48 -0.30 -3.88 16.55
C PHE A 48 -0.83 -5.28 16.27
N ILE A 49 -1.41 -5.49 15.08
CA ILE A 49 -1.92 -6.80 14.63
C ILE A 49 -0.80 -7.84 14.61
N GLU A 50 0.40 -7.50 14.14
CA GLU A 50 1.53 -8.43 14.13
C GLU A 50 2.02 -8.78 15.55
N LEU A 51 1.94 -7.85 16.51
CA LEU A 51 2.23 -8.15 17.91
C LEU A 51 1.21 -9.14 18.50
N VAL A 52 -0.08 -8.94 18.20
CA VAL A 52 -1.14 -9.88 18.61
C VAL A 52 -0.96 -11.24 17.93
N ARG A 53 -0.65 -11.27 16.63
CA ARG A 53 -0.36 -12.50 15.88
C ARG A 53 0.79 -13.30 16.49
N ALA A 54 1.80 -12.61 17.00
CA ALA A 54 2.95 -13.24 17.67
C ALA A 54 2.68 -13.68 19.11
N GLY A 55 1.50 -13.38 19.68
CA GLY A 55 1.18 -13.65 21.09
C GLY A 55 1.87 -12.70 22.08
N ALA A 56 2.50 -11.63 21.58
CA ALA A 56 3.20 -10.63 22.37
C ALA A 56 2.22 -9.60 22.96
N LEU A 57 1.32 -10.05 23.83
CA LEU A 57 0.17 -9.27 24.31
C LEU A 57 0.59 -8.04 25.12
N GLU A 58 1.62 -8.15 25.95
CA GLU A 58 2.11 -7.03 26.75
C GLU A 58 2.66 -5.91 25.85
N GLU A 59 3.46 -6.29 24.86
CA GLU A 59 3.99 -5.40 23.84
C GLU A 59 2.87 -4.79 23.00
N ALA A 60 1.87 -5.57 22.59
CA ALA A 60 0.71 -5.09 21.85
C ALA A 60 -0.05 -4.01 22.64
N VAL A 61 -0.34 -4.25 23.92
CA VAL A 61 -1.03 -3.29 24.78
C VAL A 61 -0.21 -2.01 24.94
N LYS A 62 1.09 -2.15 25.24
CA LYS A 62 1.99 -1.00 25.39
C LYS A 62 2.06 -0.17 24.10
N TYR A 63 2.19 -0.86 22.96
CA TYR A 63 2.26 -0.23 21.66
C TYR A 63 0.94 0.47 21.28
N GLY A 64 -0.20 -0.19 21.48
CA GLY A 64 -1.52 0.37 21.22
C GLY A 64 -1.78 1.65 22.00
N ARG A 65 -1.43 1.68 23.29
CA ARG A 65 -1.54 2.90 24.12
C ARG A 65 -0.64 4.03 23.65
N MET A 66 0.53 3.73 23.10
CA MET A 66 1.49 4.74 22.66
C MET A 66 1.17 5.27 21.26
N GLN A 67 0.81 4.39 20.33
CA GLN A 67 0.71 4.72 18.91
C GLN A 67 -0.73 4.82 18.41
N LEU A 68 -1.67 4.04 18.95
CA LEU A 68 -3.07 4.08 18.52
C LEU A 68 -3.92 5.11 19.28
N ALA A 69 -3.50 5.52 20.48
CA ALA A 69 -4.25 6.46 21.33
C ALA A 69 -4.65 7.76 20.61
N LYS A 70 -3.76 8.32 19.78
CA LYS A 70 -4.00 9.55 19.02
C LYS A 70 -5.09 9.44 17.94
N PHE A 71 -5.46 8.22 17.54
CA PHE A 71 -6.48 7.97 16.52
C PHE A 71 -7.86 7.69 17.11
N PHE A 72 -7.97 7.44 18.43
CA PHE A 72 -9.28 7.25 19.08
C PHE A 72 -10.18 8.48 19.00
N GLU A 73 -9.58 9.68 18.94
CA GLU A 73 -10.31 10.94 18.86
C GLU A 73 -10.69 11.32 17.42
N LEU A 74 -10.32 10.48 16.43
CA LEU A 74 -10.59 10.72 15.01
C LEU A 74 -11.74 9.83 14.54
N PRO A 75 -12.93 10.39 14.25
CA PRO A 75 -14.11 9.60 13.87
C PRO A 75 -13.90 8.70 12.66
N GLU A 76 -13.02 9.10 11.74
CA GLU A 76 -12.68 8.35 10.52
C GLU A 76 -11.96 7.02 10.79
N PHE A 77 -11.35 6.85 11.96
CA PHE A 77 -10.59 5.65 12.34
C PHE A 77 -11.21 4.87 13.49
N GLU A 78 -12.28 5.39 14.11
CA GLU A 78 -12.86 4.86 15.34
C GLU A 78 -13.20 3.37 15.24
N ASP A 79 -13.89 2.96 14.17
CA ASP A 79 -14.28 1.56 13.97
C ASP A 79 -13.07 0.64 13.77
N LEU A 80 -12.08 1.06 12.98
CA LEU A 80 -10.90 0.24 12.74
C LEU A 80 -10.01 0.14 13.99
N VAL A 81 -9.92 1.20 14.79
CA VAL A 81 -9.24 1.16 16.10
C VAL A 81 -9.92 0.15 17.01
N LYS A 82 -11.27 0.19 17.11
CA LYS A 82 -12.06 -0.74 17.91
C LYS A 82 -11.84 -2.19 17.48
N ASP A 83 -11.87 -2.46 16.19
CA ASP A 83 -11.65 -3.81 15.67
C ASP A 83 -10.23 -4.31 15.98
N CYS A 84 -9.21 -3.46 15.83
CA CYS A 84 -7.84 -3.80 16.19
C CYS A 84 -7.74 -4.17 17.67
N VAL A 85 -8.22 -3.32 18.58
CA VAL A 85 -8.07 -3.57 20.02
C VAL A 85 -8.96 -4.73 20.51
N ALA A 86 -10.07 -5.01 19.82
CA ALA A 86 -10.93 -6.15 20.13
C ALA A 86 -10.20 -7.50 19.99
N LEU A 87 -9.16 -7.60 19.15
CA LEU A 87 -8.34 -8.80 19.04
C LEU A 87 -7.75 -9.26 20.39
N LEU A 88 -7.48 -8.33 21.32
CA LEU A 88 -6.96 -8.65 22.65
C LEU A 88 -7.98 -9.34 23.56
N ALA A 89 -9.28 -9.25 23.24
CA ALA A 89 -10.34 -9.81 24.06
C ALA A 89 -10.57 -11.31 23.80
N TYR A 90 -9.97 -11.87 22.74
CA TYR A 90 -10.19 -13.24 22.32
C TYR A 90 -8.98 -14.12 22.65
N GLN A 91 -9.25 -15.31 23.19
CA GLN A 91 -8.22 -16.32 23.43
C GLN A 91 -7.63 -16.88 22.12
N GLN A 92 -8.46 -16.94 21.07
CA GLN A 92 -8.08 -17.31 19.71
C GLN A 92 -8.50 -16.17 18.75
N PRO A 93 -7.68 -15.13 18.60
CA PRO A 93 -8.02 -13.94 17.80
C PRO A 93 -8.42 -14.24 16.35
N GLN A 94 -7.83 -15.26 15.73
CA GLN A 94 -8.14 -15.68 14.36
C GLN A 94 -9.56 -16.25 14.17
N GLU A 95 -10.21 -16.72 15.24
CA GLU A 95 -11.58 -17.26 15.21
C GLU A 95 -12.64 -16.21 15.58
N SER A 96 -12.21 -14.98 15.83
CA SER A 96 -13.08 -13.87 16.23
C SER A 96 -13.76 -13.20 15.04
N LEU A 97 -14.77 -12.37 15.31
CA LEU A 97 -15.44 -11.54 14.29
C LEU A 97 -14.48 -10.56 13.60
N VAL A 98 -13.37 -10.21 14.26
CA VAL A 98 -12.31 -9.34 13.74
C VAL A 98 -11.07 -10.14 13.28
N GLY A 99 -11.18 -11.47 13.21
CA GLY A 99 -10.10 -12.37 12.78
C GLY A 99 -9.61 -12.11 11.36
N TYR A 100 -10.45 -11.50 10.51
CA TYR A 100 -10.09 -11.07 9.15
C TYR A 100 -8.87 -10.12 9.14
N LEU A 101 -8.65 -9.35 10.22
CA LEU A 101 -7.46 -8.48 10.35
C LEU A 101 -6.15 -9.26 10.42
N LEU A 102 -6.19 -10.53 10.83
CA LEU A 102 -5.02 -11.40 10.91
C LEU A 102 -4.74 -12.14 9.59
N GLU A 103 -5.55 -11.95 8.55
CA GLU A 103 -5.27 -12.57 7.26
C GLU A 103 -4.06 -11.93 6.55
N GLU A 104 -3.50 -12.65 5.57
CA GLU A 104 -2.46 -12.10 4.70
C GLU A 104 -2.99 -10.98 3.80
N SER A 105 -4.28 -11.03 3.46
CA SER A 105 -4.99 -10.01 2.69
C SER A 105 -4.88 -8.62 3.34
N GLN A 106 -4.90 -8.56 4.67
CA GLN A 106 -4.73 -7.30 5.41
C GLN A 106 -3.34 -6.69 5.18
N ARG A 107 -2.27 -7.50 5.14
CA ARG A 107 -0.91 -7.02 4.84
C ARG A 107 -0.82 -6.45 3.41
N GLU A 108 -1.53 -7.05 2.45
CA GLU A 108 -1.62 -6.53 1.09
C GLU A 108 -2.32 -5.16 1.02
N VAL A 109 -3.42 -4.97 1.75
CA VAL A 109 -4.11 -3.67 1.83
C VAL A 109 -3.17 -2.57 2.32
N VAL A 110 -2.39 -2.84 3.38
CA VAL A 110 -1.44 -1.87 3.92
C VAL A 110 -0.30 -1.61 2.95
N ALA A 111 0.23 -2.65 2.30
CA ALA A 111 1.27 -2.52 1.28
C ALA A 111 0.81 -1.68 0.08
N ASP A 112 -0.42 -1.89 -0.39
CA ASP A 112 -1.01 -1.14 -1.50
C ASP A 112 -1.27 0.32 -1.14
N MET A 113 -1.73 0.62 0.08
CA MET A 113 -1.85 2.00 0.55
C MET A 113 -0.49 2.70 0.57
N VAL A 114 0.52 2.06 1.16
CA VAL A 114 1.88 2.61 1.23
C VAL A 114 2.45 2.82 -0.18
N ASN A 115 2.17 1.91 -1.11
CA ASN A 115 2.53 2.06 -2.52
C ASN A 115 1.85 3.26 -3.18
N ALA A 116 0.54 3.43 -2.99
CA ALA A 116 -0.18 4.58 -3.50
C ALA A 116 0.39 5.90 -2.97
N MET A 117 0.73 5.96 -1.68
CA MET A 117 1.32 7.15 -1.08
C MET A 117 2.74 7.42 -1.55
N ILE A 118 3.58 6.39 -1.68
CA ILE A 118 4.91 6.58 -2.25
C ILE A 118 4.81 7.15 -3.67
N LEU A 119 3.87 6.66 -4.48
CA LEU A 119 3.65 7.18 -5.83
C LEU A 119 3.18 8.65 -5.82
N SER A 120 2.35 9.06 -4.85
CA SER A 120 1.85 10.44 -4.76
C SER A 120 2.91 11.46 -4.32
N THR A 121 4.01 11.02 -3.68
CA THR A 121 5.10 11.92 -3.27
C THR A 121 5.97 12.45 -4.42
N ASN A 122 5.76 12.00 -5.66
CA ASN A 122 6.54 12.47 -6.81
C ASN A 122 6.13 13.91 -7.19
N PRO A 123 7.02 14.92 -7.08
CA PRO A 123 6.69 16.33 -7.24
C PRO A 123 6.22 16.73 -8.65
N ASN A 124 6.31 15.82 -9.63
CA ASN A 124 5.79 16.02 -10.98
C ASN A 124 4.27 15.72 -11.12
N LEU A 125 3.60 15.30 -10.05
CA LEU A 125 2.17 14.95 -10.03
C LEU A 125 1.36 16.03 -9.32
N LYS A 126 1.13 17.18 -9.98
CA LYS A 126 0.27 18.26 -9.44
C LYS A 126 -1.21 18.12 -9.77
N ASP A 127 -1.59 17.16 -10.60
CA ASP A 127 -2.99 16.94 -10.97
C ASP A 127 -3.54 15.70 -10.25
N SER A 128 -4.55 15.92 -9.42
CA SER A 128 -5.29 14.89 -8.66
C SER A 128 -5.95 13.81 -9.54
N ASN A 129 -6.08 14.05 -10.85
CA ASN A 129 -6.53 13.06 -11.84
C ASN A 129 -5.40 12.22 -12.49
N SER A 130 -4.13 12.44 -12.10
CA SER A 130 -2.96 11.86 -12.77
C SER A 130 -2.22 10.76 -11.97
N CYS A 131 -2.85 10.20 -10.93
CA CYS A 131 -2.33 9.10 -10.09
C CYS A 131 -1.70 7.92 -10.86
N LEU A 132 -1.98 7.80 -12.17
CA LEU A 132 -1.44 6.76 -13.03
C LEU A 132 -0.06 7.04 -13.64
N HIS A 133 0.42 8.30 -13.74
CA HIS A 133 1.57 8.66 -14.59
C HIS A 133 2.94 8.39 -13.94
N SER A 134 3.20 7.12 -13.64
CA SER A 134 4.53 6.61 -13.28
C SER A 134 5.53 6.78 -14.44
N TYR A 135 6.83 6.72 -14.15
CA TYR A 135 7.88 6.63 -15.19
C TYR A 135 7.61 5.46 -16.16
N LEU A 136 7.01 4.38 -15.65
CA LEU A 136 6.57 3.26 -16.47
C LEU A 136 5.43 3.66 -17.42
N GLU A 137 4.41 4.41 -16.98
CA GLU A 137 3.37 4.90 -17.89
C GLU A 137 3.94 5.85 -18.94
N ARG A 138 4.88 6.74 -18.57
CA ARG A 138 5.57 7.61 -19.54
C ARG A 138 6.35 6.81 -20.57
N LEU A 139 7.11 5.80 -20.13
CA LEU A 139 7.83 4.89 -21.02
C LEU A 139 6.87 4.10 -21.91
N LEU A 140 5.75 3.60 -21.36
CA LEU A 140 4.74 2.88 -22.12
C LEU A 140 4.05 3.78 -23.15
N ARG A 141 3.81 5.06 -22.83
CA ARG A 141 3.28 6.06 -23.77
C ARG A 141 4.28 6.38 -24.88
N GLN A 142 5.54 6.60 -24.53
CA GLN A 142 6.61 6.83 -25.52
C GLN A 142 6.80 5.61 -26.43
N LEU A 143 6.80 4.41 -25.86
CA LEU A 143 6.81 3.15 -26.60
C LEU A 143 5.59 3.06 -27.53
N THR A 144 4.39 3.32 -27.02
CA THR A 144 3.15 3.32 -27.81
C THR A 144 3.23 4.31 -28.97
N ALA A 145 3.69 5.54 -28.73
CA ALA A 145 3.83 6.58 -29.74
C ALA A 145 4.87 6.20 -30.82
N CYS A 146 6.05 5.73 -30.41
CA CYS A 146 7.08 5.25 -31.31
C CYS A 146 6.61 4.07 -32.18
N CYS A 147 5.87 3.12 -31.58
CA CYS A 147 5.26 2.02 -32.31
C CYS A 147 4.24 2.49 -33.36
N LEU A 148 3.43 3.51 -33.04
CA LEU A 148 2.46 4.09 -33.98
C LEU A 148 3.13 4.86 -35.11
N GLU A 149 4.17 5.64 -34.82
CA GLU A 149 4.92 6.39 -35.83
C GLU A 149 5.65 5.45 -36.79
N ARG A 150 6.29 4.40 -36.27
CA ARG A 150 6.88 3.35 -37.10
C ARG A 150 5.84 2.64 -37.97
N ARG A 151 4.61 2.49 -37.49
CA ARG A 151 3.51 1.89 -38.26
C ARG A 151 3.03 2.82 -39.39
N SER A 152 2.92 4.11 -39.11
CA SER A 152 2.60 5.12 -40.12
C SER A 152 3.65 5.19 -41.23
N LEU A 153 4.94 5.00 -40.91
CA LEU A 153 6.02 4.92 -41.90
C LEU A 153 6.00 3.64 -42.75
N ASN A 154 5.26 2.62 -42.35
CA ASN A 154 5.15 1.33 -43.03
C ASN A 154 3.73 1.10 -43.59
N ASP A 155 3.06 2.15 -44.07
CA ASP A 155 1.69 2.09 -44.65
C ASP A 155 0.69 1.36 -43.75
N ASP A 156 0.78 1.62 -42.44
CA ASP A 156 -0.03 1.01 -41.39
C ASP A 156 0.07 -0.52 -41.25
N GLN A 157 1.12 -1.13 -41.79
CA GLN A 157 1.37 -2.56 -41.66
C GLN A 157 2.03 -2.92 -40.32
N GLY A 158 1.62 -4.06 -39.76
CA GLY A 158 2.12 -4.63 -38.49
C GLY A 158 1.17 -4.49 -37.30
N GLU A 159 1.51 -5.17 -36.20
CA GLU A 159 0.70 -5.16 -34.98
C GLU A 159 0.77 -3.82 -34.23
N ALA A 160 -0.39 -3.25 -33.94
CA ALA A 160 -0.50 -2.04 -33.14
C ALA A 160 -0.39 -2.37 -31.65
N PHE A 161 0.58 -1.74 -30.98
CA PHE A 161 0.66 -1.79 -29.53
C PHE A 161 -0.40 -0.88 -28.92
N HIS A 162 -1.40 -1.46 -28.26
CA HIS A 162 -2.42 -0.71 -27.53
C HIS A 162 -2.34 -1.05 -26.04
N LEU A 163 -1.76 -0.15 -25.25
CA LEU A 163 -1.59 -0.33 -23.81
C LEU A 163 -2.91 -0.71 -23.11
N LYS A 164 -4.02 -0.06 -23.47
CA LYS A 164 -5.36 -0.33 -22.91
C LYS A 164 -5.86 -1.74 -23.22
N ARG A 165 -5.45 -2.33 -24.35
CA ARG A 165 -5.79 -3.71 -24.72
C ARG A 165 -5.01 -4.68 -23.83
N VAL A 166 -3.71 -4.47 -23.68
CA VAL A 166 -2.79 -5.31 -22.88
C VAL A 166 -3.17 -5.30 -21.39
N LEU A 167 -3.50 -4.13 -20.84
CA LEU A 167 -3.92 -4.00 -19.44
C LEU A 167 -5.30 -4.66 -19.17
N ASN A 168 -6.20 -4.65 -20.15
CA ASN A 168 -7.53 -5.24 -20.01
C ASN A 168 -7.56 -6.75 -20.33
N SER A 169 -6.60 -7.28 -21.08
CA SER A 169 -6.49 -8.71 -21.36
C SER A 169 -6.18 -9.55 -20.12
N GLY A 170 -5.54 -8.98 -19.08
CA GLY A 170 -5.32 -9.66 -17.80
C GLY A 170 -6.59 -9.85 -16.95
N LYS A 171 -7.65 -9.06 -17.19
CA LYS A 171 -8.93 -9.18 -16.47
C LYS A 171 -9.88 -10.23 -17.07
N LYS A 172 -9.59 -10.74 -18.27
CA LYS A 172 -10.45 -11.70 -18.99
C LYS A 172 -10.03 -13.16 -18.87
N ALA A 173 -8.98 -13.47 -18.10
CA ALA A 173 -8.47 -14.84 -17.91
C ALA A 173 -9.00 -15.54 -16.64
N LYS A 174 -10.13 -15.08 -16.09
CA LYS A 174 -10.88 -15.80 -15.03
C LYS A 174 -12.34 -16.00 -15.48
N CYS A 175 -12.55 -16.97 -16.37
CA CYS A 175 -13.80 -17.71 -16.51
C CYS A 175 -13.42 -19.17 -16.71
#